data_AF-A0A8T4V752-F1
#
_entry.id   AF-A0A8T4V752-F1
#
_cell.length_a   1.000
_cell.length_b   1.000
_cell.length_c   1.000
_cell.angle_alpha   90.00
_cell.angle_beta   90.00
_cell.angle_gamma   90.00
#
_symmetry.space_group_name_H-M   'P 1'
#
loop_
_entity.id
_entity.type
_entity.pdbx_description
1 polymer ?
#
loop_
_entity_poly.entity_id
_entity_poly.type
_entity_poly.pdbx_seq_one_letter_code
_entity_poly.pdbx_strand_id
1 'polypeptide(L)'
;MADVLILPAIYMGLVLGLYEFFAIHKDLAFRGSHFLKHFWHSLLVTMLFIFVLMNMNFVFESIPALSTIPFLGNEIVVRVIIGLITILKVHGSGVVARGAGRMGSIGETWVHALIITALIQAAPFAWPFVSRLISQYLPFLPV
;
A
#
# COMPACT_ATOMS: atom_id res chain seq x y z
N MET A 1 -17.23 -19.06 4.89
CA MET A 1 -17.02 -17.71 4.35
C MET A 1 -15.73 -17.21 4.96
N ALA A 2 -14.79 -16.70 4.16
CA ALA A 2 -13.58 -16.10 4.71
C ALA A 2 -13.95 -14.89 5.60
N ASP A 3 -13.38 -14.82 6.80
CA ASP A 3 -13.51 -13.64 7.65
C ASP A 3 -12.78 -12.47 6.98
N VAL A 4 -13.52 -11.39 6.69
CA VAL A 4 -12.98 -10.23 5.98
C VAL A 4 -12.47 -9.21 7.00
N LEU A 5 -11.16 -8.98 6.98
CA LEU A 5 -10.43 -7.98 7.75
C LEU A 5 -10.60 -6.58 7.14
N ILE A 6 -11.78 -5.98 7.31
CA ILE A 6 -12.07 -4.63 6.80
C ILE A 6 -11.36 -3.56 7.62
N LEU A 7 -11.59 -3.52 8.94
CA LEU A 7 -11.01 -2.51 9.83
C LEU A 7 -9.48 -2.55 9.85
N PRO A 8 -8.83 -3.73 9.97
CA PRO A 8 -7.37 -3.82 9.86
C PRO A 8 -6.82 -3.22 8.57
N ALA A 9 -7.46 -3.52 7.43
CA ALA A 9 -7.05 -3.00 6.14
C ALA A 9 -7.21 -1.49 6.04
N ILE A 10 -8.28 -0.93 6.60
CA ILE A 10 -8.49 0.52 6.66
C ILE A 10 -7.42 1.17 7.56
N TYR A 11 -7.19 0.67 8.76
CA TYR A 11 -6.20 1.25 9.68
C TYR A 11 -4.79 1.22 9.08
N MET A 12 -4.34 0.06 8.59
CA MET A 12 -3.02 -0.06 7.97
C MET A 12 -2.93 0.72 6.66
N GLY A 13 -4.00 0.73 5.86
CA GLY A 13 -4.13 1.53 4.65
C GLY A 13 -3.99 3.03 4.89
N LEU A 14 -4.66 3.54 5.93
CA LEU A 14 -4.55 4.93 6.34
C LEU A 14 -3.13 5.25 6.82
N VAL A 15 -2.56 4.45 7.71
CA VAL A 15 -1.21 4.68 8.24
C VAL A 15 -0.16 4.71 7.13
N LEU A 16 -0.13 3.68 6.28
CA LEU A 16 0.88 3.57 5.22
C LEU A 16 0.60 4.51 4.04
N GLY A 17 -0.67 4.76 3.69
CA GLY A 17 -1.03 5.71 2.66
C GLY A 17 -0.71 7.15 3.05
N LEU A 18 -0.93 7.53 4.31
CA LEU A 18 -0.49 8.82 4.83
C LEU A 18 1.03 8.93 4.85
N TYR A 19 1.73 7.89 5.29
CA TYR A 19 3.20 7.86 5.25
C TYR A 19 3.76 8.05 3.84
N GLU A 20 3.25 7.29 2.86
CA GLU A 20 3.64 7.42 1.44
C GLU A 20 3.42 8.85 0.94
N PHE A 21 2.24 9.41 1.23
CA PHE A 21 1.91 10.78 0.85
C PHE A 21 2.89 11.81 1.41
N PHE A 22 3.19 11.76 2.71
CA PHE A 22 4.12 12.71 3.34
C PHE A 22 5.57 12.52 2.85
N ALA A 23 6.01 11.28 2.65
CA ALA A 23 7.34 10.98 2.12
C ALA A 23 7.50 11.56 0.70
N ILE A 24 6.52 11.30 -0.17
CA ILE A 24 6.49 11.87 -1.52
C ILE A 24 6.42 13.40 -1.48
N HIS A 25 5.65 13.99 -0.56
CA HIS A 25 5.58 15.45 -0.44
C HIS A 25 6.91 16.09 -0.02
N LYS A 26 7.71 15.40 0.80
CA LYS A 26 9.06 15.85 1.12
C LYS A 26 9.97 15.83 -0.10
N ASP A 27 9.81 14.82 -0.94
CA ASP A 27 10.66 14.61 -2.12
C ASP A 27 10.25 15.49 -3.31
N LEU A 28 9.01 16.00 -3.29
CA LEU A 28 8.39 16.66 -4.44
C LEU A 28 7.72 17.96 -3.98
N ALA A 29 8.24 19.10 -4.46
CA ALA A 29 7.71 20.43 -4.20
C ALA A 29 6.39 20.69 -4.96
N PHE A 30 5.38 19.85 -4.72
CA PHE A 30 4.07 19.96 -5.38
C PHE A 30 3.42 21.31 -5.07
N ARG A 31 2.91 21.96 -6.11
CA ARG A 31 2.10 23.19 -6.01
C ARG A 31 0.66 22.90 -6.47
N GLY A 32 -0.32 23.41 -5.72
CA GLY A 32 -1.73 23.41 -6.12
C GLY A 32 -2.42 22.03 -6.14
N SER A 33 -3.35 21.83 -7.09
CA SER A 33 -4.29 20.70 -7.15
C SER A 33 -3.64 19.31 -7.32
N HIS A 34 -2.38 19.25 -7.77
CA HIS A 34 -1.65 18.00 -7.93
C HIS A 34 -1.38 17.31 -6.57
N PHE A 35 -1.34 18.09 -5.49
CA PHE A 35 -1.21 17.60 -4.11
C PHE A 35 -2.39 16.72 -3.69
N LEU A 36 -3.61 17.25 -3.78
CA LEU A 36 -4.83 16.54 -3.37
C LEU A 36 -5.07 15.30 -4.24
N LYS A 37 -4.74 15.38 -5.54
CA LYS A 37 -4.80 14.21 -6.42
C LYS A 37 -3.82 13.12 -5.97
N HIS A 38 -2.59 13.49 -5.63
CA HIS A 38 -1.60 12.52 -5.11
C HIS A 38 -2.01 11.93 -3.76
N PHE A 39 -2.58 12.73 -2.86
CA PHE A 39 -3.13 12.27 -1.59
C PHE A 39 -4.14 11.14 -1.80
N TRP A 40 -5.22 11.41 -2.53
CA TRP A 40 -6.28 10.42 -2.74
C TRP A 40 -5.78 9.20 -3.51
N HIS A 41 -4.93 9.41 -4.51
CA HIS A 41 -4.39 8.31 -5.30
C HIS A 41 -3.45 7.41 -4.47
N SER A 42 -2.55 7.98 -3.68
CA SER A 42 -1.66 7.20 -2.80
C SER A 42 -2.45 6.46 -1.73
N LEU A 43 -3.36 7.16 -1.04
CA LEU A 43 -4.17 6.59 0.03
C LEU A 43 -5.05 5.43 -0.46
N LEU A 44 -5.81 5.63 -1.53
CA LEU A 44 -6.75 4.61 -2.03
C LEU A 44 -6.04 3.39 -2.62
N VAL A 45 -4.95 3.60 -3.37
CA VAL A 45 -4.19 2.49 -3.96
C VAL A 45 -3.51 1.66 -2.87
N THR A 46 -2.90 2.32 -1.88
CA THR A 46 -2.24 1.62 -0.76
C THR A 46 -3.25 0.87 0.11
N MET A 47 -4.41 1.47 0.37
CA MET A 47 -5.50 0.79 1.09
C MET A 47 -6.05 -0.41 0.32
N LEU A 48 -6.19 -0.31 -1.01
CA LEU A 48 -6.61 -1.42 -1.86
C LEU A 48 -5.60 -2.58 -1.81
N PHE A 49 -4.30 -2.31 -1.96
CA PHE A 49 -3.29 -3.37 -1.90
C PHE A 49 -3.22 -4.03 -0.53
N ILE A 50 -3.28 -3.26 0.54
CA ILE A 50 -3.30 -3.81 1.90
C ILE A 50 -4.57 -4.63 2.13
N PHE A 51 -5.73 -4.16 1.65
CA PHE A 51 -6.97 -4.93 1.71
C PHE A 51 -6.81 -6.29 1.04
N VAL A 52 -6.28 -6.34 -0.18
CA VAL A 52 -6.03 -7.59 -0.89
C VAL A 52 -5.07 -8.49 -0.09
N LEU A 53 -3.95 -7.95 0.39
CA LEU A 53 -2.93 -8.71 1.12
C LEU A 53 -3.41 -9.26 2.47
N MET A 54 -4.33 -8.57 3.13
CA MET A 54 -4.95 -9.03 4.38
C MET A 54 -6.12 -9.99 4.16
N ASN A 55 -6.71 -9.99 2.96
CA ASN A 55 -7.94 -10.71 2.64
C ASN A 55 -7.77 -11.66 1.44
N MET A 56 -6.62 -12.31 1.33
CA MET A 56 -6.28 -13.17 0.19
C MET A 56 -7.30 -14.29 -0.06
N ASN A 57 -7.81 -14.92 1.01
CA ASN A 57 -8.85 -15.94 0.90
C ASN A 57 -10.14 -15.37 0.28
N PHE A 58 -10.60 -14.22 0.77
CA PHE A 58 -11.76 -13.53 0.21
C PHE A 58 -11.55 -13.16 -1.27
N VAL A 59 -10.35 -12.72 -1.65
CA VAL A 59 -10.02 -12.37 -3.04
C VAL A 59 -10.09 -13.59 -3.96
N PHE A 60 -9.55 -14.74 -3.53
CA PHE A 60 -9.63 -15.98 -4.30
C PHE A 60 -11.07 -16.52 -4.40
N GLU A 61 -11.85 -16.43 -3.33
CA GLU A 61 -13.28 -16.80 -3.35
C GLU A 61 -14.10 -15.85 -4.26
N SER A 62 -13.78 -14.56 -4.25
CA SER A 62 -14.49 -13.53 -5.03
C SER A 62 -14.12 -13.54 -6.51
N ILE A 63 -12.92 -14.02 -6.87
CA ILE A 63 -12.43 -14.10 -8.24
C ILE A 63 -11.97 -15.53 -8.55
N PRO A 64 -12.90 -16.49 -8.75
CA PRO A 64 -12.55 -17.89 -9.00
C PRO A 64 -11.67 -18.11 -10.25
N ALA A 65 -11.68 -17.15 -11.18
CA ALA A 65 -10.82 -17.16 -12.36
C ALA A 65 -9.31 -17.06 -12.02
N LEU A 66 -8.94 -16.54 -10.84
CA LEU A 66 -7.53 -16.56 -10.41
C LEU A 66 -7.03 -17.99 -10.22
N SER A 67 -7.92 -18.90 -9.79
CA SER A 67 -7.63 -20.33 -9.58
C SER A 67 -7.45 -21.11 -10.88
N THR A 68 -7.99 -20.60 -11.99
CA THR A 68 -7.94 -21.28 -13.30
C THR A 68 -6.71 -20.89 -14.12
N ILE A 69 -6.10 -19.74 -13.82
CA ILE A 69 -4.85 -19.30 -14.45
C ILE A 69 -3.67 -19.92 -13.69
N PRO A 70 -2.70 -20.57 -14.37
CA PRO A 70 -1.54 -21.13 -13.72
C PRO A 70 -0.85 -20.11 -12.81
N PHE A 71 -0.47 -20.55 -11.61
CA PHE A 71 0.23 -19.75 -10.59
C PHE A 71 -0.59 -18.64 -9.91
N LEU A 72 -1.66 -18.10 -10.51
CA LEU A 72 -2.43 -17.00 -9.91
C LEU A 72 -3.33 -17.43 -8.74
N GLY A 73 -3.62 -18.73 -8.60
CA GLY A 73 -4.27 -19.28 -7.40
C GLY A 73 -3.32 -19.42 -6.20
N ASN A 74 -2.05 -19.03 -6.32
CA ASN A 74 -1.07 -19.12 -5.24
C ASN A 74 -0.89 -17.76 -4.56
N GLU A 75 -1.05 -17.74 -3.23
CA GLU A 75 -0.94 -16.53 -2.43
C GLU A 75 0.41 -15.82 -2.57
N ILE A 76 1.52 -16.58 -2.59
CA ILE A 76 2.87 -16.03 -2.72
C ILE A 76 3.04 -15.35 -4.07
N VAL A 77 2.50 -15.94 -5.14
CA VAL A 77 2.58 -15.37 -6.49
C VAL A 77 1.81 -14.05 -6.56
N VAL A 78 0.59 -14.00 -6.00
CA VAL A 78 -0.19 -12.76 -5.94
C VAL A 78 0.53 -11.70 -5.10
N ARG A 79 1.12 -12.08 -3.96
CA ARG A 79 1.95 -11.17 -3.15
C ARG A 79 3.08 -10.60 -4.00
N VAL A 80 3.86 -11.44 -4.70
CA VAL A 80 4.94 -10.96 -5.58
C VAL A 80 4.42 -10.00 -6.64
N ILE A 81 3.30 -10.31 -7.29
CA ILE A 81 2.68 -9.44 -8.30
C ILE A 81 2.31 -8.08 -7.70
N ILE A 82 1.62 -8.06 -6.55
CA ILE A 82 1.28 -6.81 -5.85
C ILE A 82 2.55 -6.04 -5.49
N GLY A 83 3.60 -6.73 -5.06
CA GLY A 83 4.89 -6.10 -4.77
C GLY A 83 5.50 -5.42 -5.99
N LEU A 84 5.49 -6.11 -7.14
CA LEU A 84 5.96 -5.55 -8.42
C LEU A 84 5.11 -4.38 -8.90
N ILE A 85 3.78 -4.45 -8.76
CA ILE A 85 2.89 -3.34 -9.11
C ILE A 85 3.16 -2.15 -8.19
N THR A 86 3.32 -2.39 -6.88
CA THR A 86 3.55 -1.35 -5.89
C THR A 86 4.86 -0.62 -6.13
N ILE A 87 5.97 -1.36 -6.34
CA ILE A 87 7.27 -0.73 -6.58
C ILE A 87 7.25 0.10 -7.87
N LEU A 88 6.63 -0.39 -8.94
CA LEU A 88 6.51 0.35 -10.20
C LEU A 88 5.63 1.59 -10.06
N LYS A 89 4.52 1.49 -9.31
CA LYS A 89 3.62 2.64 -9.05
C LYS A 89 4.32 3.73 -8.25
N VAL A 90 4.99 3.37 -7.16
CA VAL A 90 5.68 4.33 -6.28
C VAL A 90 6.90 4.94 -6.99
N HIS A 91 7.65 4.13 -7.74
CA HIS A 91 8.76 4.63 -8.53
C HIS A 91 8.27 5.56 -9.65
N GLY A 92 7.23 5.14 -10.38
CA GLY A 92 6.64 5.88 -11.49
C GLY A 92 6.09 7.25 -11.07
N SER A 93 5.37 7.32 -9.94
CA SER A 93 4.88 8.61 -9.40
C SER A 93 6.05 9.54 -9.06
N GLY A 94 7.14 9.00 -8.50
CA GLY A 94 8.37 9.74 -8.22
C GLY A 94 9.10 10.24 -9.48
N VAL A 95 9.06 9.50 -10.59
CA VAL A 95 9.64 9.94 -11.87
C VAL A 95 8.80 11.04 -12.52
N VAL A 96 7.48 10.85 -12.60
CA VAL A 96 6.56 11.83 -13.21
C VAL A 96 6.64 13.17 -12.49
N ALA A 97 6.65 13.16 -11.16
CA ALA A 97 6.72 14.39 -10.39
C ALA A 97 8.09 15.09 -10.50
N ARG A 98 9.18 14.37 -10.79
CA ARG A 98 10.52 14.95 -11.05
C ARG A 98 10.68 15.53 -12.45
N GLY A 99 10.02 14.95 -13.44
CA GLY A 99 9.94 15.49 -14.82
C GLY A 99 9.35 16.90 -14.90
N ALA A 100 8.73 17.39 -13.82
CA ALA A 100 8.18 18.73 -13.70
C ALA A 100 9.09 19.76 -12.98
N GLY A 101 10.33 19.42 -12.56
CA GLY A 101 11.24 20.51 -12.12
C GLY A 101 12.51 20.24 -11.30
N ARG A 102 12.88 19.02 -10.88
CA ARG A 102 14.16 18.82 -10.14
C ARG A 102 14.74 17.40 -10.32
N MET A 103 16.04 17.33 -10.62
CA MET A 103 16.86 16.10 -10.61
C MET A 103 17.14 15.68 -9.15
N GLY A 104 16.30 14.81 -8.58
CA GLY A 104 16.65 13.99 -7.42
C GLY A 104 17.33 12.69 -7.86
N SER A 105 18.18 12.10 -7.01
CA SER A 105 18.95 10.88 -7.34
C SER A 105 18.02 9.73 -7.72
N ILE A 106 18.30 9.04 -8.83
CA ILE A 106 17.55 7.85 -9.28
C ILE A 106 17.51 6.79 -8.15
N GLY A 107 18.60 6.68 -7.37
CA GLY A 107 18.71 5.77 -6.24
C GLY A 107 17.71 6.06 -5.11
N GLU A 108 17.50 7.33 -4.76
CA GLU A 108 16.60 7.70 -3.64
C GLU A 108 15.17 7.21 -3.87
N THR A 109 14.70 7.27 -5.12
CA THR A 109 13.32 6.86 -5.44
C THR A 109 13.11 5.37 -5.61
N TRP A 110 14.15 4.62 -5.99
CA TRP A 110 14.06 3.15 -5.97
C TRP A 110 14.09 2.64 -4.54
N VAL A 111 14.95 3.21 -3.69
CA VAL A 111 15.00 2.86 -2.27
C VAL A 111 13.68 3.20 -1.57
N HIS A 112 13.11 4.38 -1.81
CA HIS A 112 11.79 4.74 -1.29
C HIS A 112 10.71 3.75 -1.75
N ALA A 113 10.64 3.44 -3.06
CA ALA A 113 9.67 2.49 -3.61
C ALA A 113 9.83 1.09 -3.01
N LEU A 114 11.07 0.63 -2.80
CA LEU A 114 11.35 -0.64 -2.12
C LEU A 114 10.88 -0.64 -0.67
N ILE A 115 11.14 0.44 0.08
CA ILE A 115 10.69 0.55 1.47
C ILE A 115 9.16 0.55 1.55
N ILE A 116 8.48 1.34 0.72
CA ILE A 116 7.01 1.39 0.70
C ILE A 116 6.42 0.02 0.34
N THR A 117 6.95 -0.63 -0.69
CA THR A 117 6.53 -1.98 -1.06
C THR A 117 6.75 -2.96 0.09
N ALA A 118 7.90 -2.93 0.75
CA ALA A 118 8.19 -3.80 1.89
C ALA A 118 7.21 -3.56 3.04
N LEU A 119 6.88 -2.30 3.34
CA LEU A 119 5.91 -1.94 4.38
C LEU A 119 4.49 -2.44 4.04
N ILE A 120 4.04 -2.27 2.79
CA ILE A 120 2.73 -2.75 2.32
C ILE A 120 2.65 -4.27 2.43
N GLN A 121 3.71 -4.98 2.01
CA GLN A 121 3.79 -6.44 2.13
C GLN A 121 3.84 -6.93 3.56
N ALA A 122 4.50 -6.16 4.43
CA ALA A 122 4.61 -6.43 5.84
C ALA A 122 3.31 -6.14 6.60
N ALA A 123 2.37 -5.38 6.03
CA ALA A 123 1.19 -4.89 6.74
C ALA A 123 0.35 -5.99 7.42
N PRO A 124 0.05 -7.15 6.79
CA PRO A 124 -0.69 -8.23 7.45
C PRO A 124 0.05 -8.78 8.68
N PHE A 125 1.38 -8.82 8.63
CA PHE A 125 2.22 -9.33 9.72
C PHE A 125 2.47 -8.28 10.81
N ALA A 126 2.43 -7.00 10.45
CA ALA A 126 2.57 -5.89 11.39
C ALA A 126 1.28 -5.64 12.18
N TRP A 127 0.11 -5.99 11.62
CA TRP A 127 -1.18 -5.71 12.23
C TRP A 127 -1.32 -6.16 13.69
N PRO A 128 -0.94 -7.39 14.10
CA PRO A 128 -1.06 -7.82 15.49
C PRO A 128 -0.29 -6.95 16.50
N PHE A 129 0.75 -6.23 16.04
CA PHE A 129 1.51 -5.30 16.88
C PHE A 129 0.86 -3.91 16.90
N VAL A 130 0.42 -3.45 15.73
CA VAL A 130 -0.28 -2.16 15.58
C VAL A 130 -1.61 -2.19 16.34
N SER A 131 -2.37 -3.27 16.25
CA SER A 131 -3.65 -3.40 16.95
C SER A 131 -3.48 -3.30 18.46
N ARG A 132 -2.47 -3.97 19.03
CA ARG A 132 -2.14 -3.85 20.47
C ARG A 132 -1.83 -2.41 20.87
N LEU A 133 -1.07 -1.69 20.05
CA LEU A 133 -0.76 -0.28 20.29
C LEU A 133 -2.04 0.57 20.27
N ILE A 134 -2.90 0.37 19.26
CA ILE A 134 -4.18 1.10 19.17
C ILE A 134 -5.07 0.76 20.38
N SER A 135 -5.24 -0.50 20.74
CA SER A 135 -6.06 -0.89 21.89
C SER A 135 -5.54 -0.32 23.21
N GLN A 136 -4.23 -0.13 23.35
CA GLN A 136 -3.64 0.49 24.55
C GLN A 136 -3.98 1.98 24.67
N TYR A 137 -3.91 2.73 23.57
CA TYR A 137 -4.08 4.19 23.60
C TYR A 137 -5.49 4.67 23.22
N LEU A 138 -6.25 3.84 22.51
CA LEU A 138 -7.60 4.11 22.00
C LEU A 138 -8.51 2.87 22.23
N PRO A 139 -8.74 2.47 23.51
CA PRO A 139 -9.42 1.22 23.86
C PRO A 139 -10.89 1.14 23.41
N PHE A 140 -11.48 2.25 22.99
CA PHE A 140 -12.86 2.34 22.52
C PHE A 140 -13.00 2.09 21.01
N LEU A 141 -11.89 2.01 20.26
CA LEU A 141 -11.95 1.66 18.85
C LEU A 141 -12.11 0.14 18.69
N PRO A 142 -12.93 -0.32 17.73
CA PRO A 142 -12.97 -1.73 17.35
C PRO A 142 -11.67 -2.07 16.60
N VAL A 143 -10.79 -2.85 17.22
CA VAL A 143 -9.49 -3.26 16.67
C VAL A 143 -9.32 -4.77 16.71
#